data_AF-W2YMA4-F1
#
_entry.id   AF-W2YMA4-F1
#
_cell.length_a   1.000
_cell.length_b   1.000
_cell.length_c   1.000
_cell.angle_alpha   90.00
_cell.angle_beta   90.00
_cell.angle_gamma   90.00
#
_symmetry.space_group_name_H-M   'P 1'
#
loop_
_entity.id
_entity.type
_entity.pdbx_description
1 polymer ?
#
loop_
_entity_poly.entity_id
_entity_poly.type
_entity_poly.pdbx_seq_one_letter_code
_entity_poly.pdbx_strand_id
1 'polypeptide(L)'
;MGTLEVEIAQQKALLRGCKLPDMMRWYNVEVLATQCQAHEKELILLRDRIEELQAANETLQNDEREARFRAAEYEQGYMDLVTEIEKIKISNEVEKAALMAKSEEHASSIDSQKLYDLEARLTTSEADKIVAQQDAERLQRDLDALEDVLHQFQVASKAQKERVEVELEQAKKELQTRQPLPEPTEGEVNDLKRVMEKLTKKTHECEQHREALESTATQYNSERDVLNKRLAAQLVVAYVDSNKKGEVLQLMARMMSFTEEQKRRVGLGYPIEGNGGGGLFSSIIGLVAPGEGGSAPVDPSAIEGKSFADMWSEFLLDEASKGK
;
A
#
# COMPACT_ATOMS: atom_id res chain seq x y z
N MET A 1 -92.28 89.03 24.74
CA MET A 1 -93.38 88.26 25.36
C MET A 1 -94.67 88.28 24.55
N GLY A 2 -95.06 89.36 23.89
CA GLY A 2 -96.36 89.43 23.17
C GLY A 2 -96.52 88.58 21.90
N THR A 3 -95.44 88.15 21.24
CA THR A 3 -95.52 87.33 20.01
C THR A 3 -95.85 85.86 20.28
N LEU A 4 -95.32 85.30 21.38
CA LEU A 4 -95.60 83.92 21.80
C LEU A 4 -97.07 83.71 22.21
N GLU A 5 -97.69 84.69 22.85
CA GLU A 5 -99.10 84.57 23.28
C GLU A 5 -100.08 84.59 22.10
N VAL A 6 -99.77 85.36 21.06
CA VAL A 6 -100.59 85.41 19.83
C VAL A 6 -100.49 84.07 19.08
N GLU A 7 -99.30 83.50 18.98
CA GLU A 7 -99.09 82.17 18.36
C GLU A 7 -99.81 81.06 19.13
N ILE A 8 -99.76 81.10 20.46
CA ILE A 8 -100.48 80.15 21.32
C ILE A 8 -102.00 80.28 21.18
N ALA A 9 -102.52 81.51 21.08
CA ALA A 9 -103.94 81.75 20.88
C ALA A 9 -104.42 81.28 19.50
N GLN A 10 -103.60 81.48 18.47
CA GLN A 10 -103.89 81.05 17.10
C GLN A 10 -103.86 79.52 16.95
N GLN A 11 -102.89 78.85 17.61
CA GLN A 11 -102.87 77.38 17.71
C GLN A 11 -104.07 76.82 18.49
N LYS A 12 -104.49 77.47 19.58
CA LYS A 12 -105.70 77.08 20.35
C LYS A 12 -107.01 77.28 19.58
N ALA A 13 -107.04 78.16 18.58
CA ALA A 13 -108.20 78.34 17.71
C ALA A 13 -108.27 77.25 16.62
N LEU A 14 -107.12 76.91 16.03
CA LEU A 14 -107.00 75.81 15.06
C LEU A 14 -107.35 74.44 15.67
N LEU A 15 -106.89 74.18 16.91
CA LEU A 15 -107.20 72.93 17.63
C LEU A 15 -108.68 72.77 17.99
N ARG A 16 -109.44 73.87 18.12
CA ARG A 16 -110.89 73.82 18.42
C ARG A 16 -111.75 73.47 17.20
N GLY A 17 -111.22 73.57 15.98
CA GLY A 17 -111.92 73.25 14.73
C GLY A 17 -111.75 71.80 14.22
N CYS A 18 -110.79 71.05 14.77
CA CYS A 18 -110.50 69.68 14.34
C CYS A 18 -111.41 68.66 15.02
N LYS A 19 -112.08 67.79 14.23
CA LYS A 19 -112.92 66.72 14.77
C LYS A 19 -112.04 65.56 15.26
N LEU A 20 -112.40 64.92 16.38
CA LEU A 20 -111.68 63.79 16.99
C LEU A 20 -111.21 62.69 15.99
N PRO A 21 -112.01 62.31 14.97
CA PRO A 21 -111.59 61.33 13.95
C PRO A 21 -110.42 61.79 13.08
N ASP A 22 -110.25 63.09 12.87
CA ASP A 22 -109.17 63.64 12.04
C ASP A 22 -107.84 63.64 12.82
N MET A 23 -107.89 63.87 14.13
CA MET A 23 -106.72 63.80 15.02
C MET A 23 -106.19 62.37 15.17
N MET A 24 -107.07 61.36 15.28
CA MET A 24 -106.66 59.95 15.28
C MET A 24 -106.09 59.49 13.94
N ARG A 25 -106.61 60.01 12.81
CA ARG A 25 -106.02 59.73 11.48
C ARG A 25 -104.61 60.31 11.38
N TRP A 26 -104.39 61.54 11.82
CA TRP A 26 -103.06 62.17 11.83
C TRP A 26 -102.06 61.41 12.69
N TYR A 27 -102.46 61.00 13.91
CA TYR A 27 -101.61 60.18 14.78
C TYR A 27 -101.24 58.83 14.13
N ASN A 28 -102.21 58.14 13.52
CA ASN A 28 -101.93 56.87 12.82
C ASN A 28 -101.01 57.06 11.60
N VAL A 29 -101.17 58.17 10.86
CA VAL A 29 -100.28 58.52 9.73
C VAL A 29 -98.87 58.81 10.23
N GLU A 30 -98.71 59.51 11.35
CA GLU A 30 -97.41 59.82 11.95
C GLU A 30 -96.71 58.55 12.47
N VAL A 31 -97.44 57.66 13.14
CA VAL A 31 -96.91 56.35 13.57
C VAL A 31 -96.47 55.52 12.36
N LEU A 32 -97.29 55.44 11.31
CA LEU A 32 -96.94 54.71 10.08
C LEU A 32 -95.70 55.32 9.40
N ALA A 33 -95.59 56.65 9.36
CA ALA A 33 -94.44 57.34 8.79
C ALA A 33 -93.14 57.03 9.56
N THR A 34 -93.19 57.01 10.90
CA THR A 34 -92.02 56.64 11.71
C THR A 34 -91.60 55.19 11.51
N GLN A 35 -92.57 54.28 11.33
CA GLN A 35 -92.30 52.87 11.00
C GLN A 35 -91.68 52.72 9.61
N CYS A 36 -92.24 53.40 8.59
CA CYS A 36 -91.66 53.42 7.25
C CYS A 36 -90.21 53.96 7.27
N GLN A 37 -89.95 55.02 8.03
CA GLN A 37 -88.60 55.57 8.17
C GLN A 37 -87.64 54.60 8.90
N ALA A 38 -88.11 53.86 9.89
CA ALA A 38 -87.30 52.85 10.58
C ALA A 38 -86.94 51.69 9.63
N HIS A 39 -87.91 51.20 8.86
CA HIS A 39 -87.68 50.16 7.85
C HIS A 39 -86.78 50.64 6.72
N GLU A 40 -86.89 51.90 6.28
CA GLU A 40 -86.00 52.47 5.28
C GLU A 40 -84.55 52.49 5.76
N LYS A 41 -84.31 52.90 7.02
CA LYS A 41 -82.97 52.86 7.64
C LYS A 41 -82.44 51.43 7.74
N GLU A 42 -83.28 50.47 8.10
CA GLU A 42 -82.92 49.06 8.16
C GLU A 42 -82.55 48.51 6.78
N LEU A 43 -83.31 48.85 5.74
CA LEU A 43 -83.00 48.47 4.36
C LEU A 43 -81.69 49.09 3.85
N ILE A 44 -81.37 50.32 4.26
CA ILE A 44 -80.08 50.95 3.94
C ILE A 44 -78.94 50.19 4.65
N LEU A 45 -79.07 49.91 5.94
CA LEU A 45 -78.05 49.15 6.68
C LEU A 45 -77.83 47.74 6.12
N LEU A 46 -78.91 47.05 5.73
CA LEU A 46 -78.82 45.74 5.09
C LEU A 46 -78.17 45.82 3.71
N ARG A 47 -78.45 46.87 2.93
CA ARG A 47 -77.80 47.11 1.64
C ARG A 47 -76.28 47.30 1.83
N ASP A 48 -75.88 48.21 2.72
CA ASP A 48 -74.47 48.48 2.98
C ASP A 48 -73.75 47.21 3.45
N ARG A 49 -74.43 46.40 4.29
CA ARG A 49 -73.88 45.11 4.73
C ARG A 49 -73.73 44.11 3.60
N ILE A 50 -74.66 44.07 2.64
CA ILE A 50 -74.56 43.21 1.45
C ILE A 50 -73.38 43.66 0.60
N GLU A 51 -73.20 44.97 0.38
CA GLU A 51 -72.08 45.52 -0.38
C GLU A 51 -70.72 45.21 0.28
N GLU A 52 -70.61 45.34 1.61
CA GLU A 52 -69.42 44.92 2.35
C GLU A 52 -69.11 43.43 2.20
N LEU A 53 -70.14 42.57 2.34
CA LEU A 53 -69.95 41.13 2.21
C LEU A 53 -69.60 40.73 0.77
N GLN A 54 -70.13 41.43 -0.23
CA GLN A 54 -69.75 41.23 -1.63
C GLN A 54 -68.28 41.60 -1.85
N ALA A 55 -67.83 42.75 -1.38
CA ALA A 55 -66.43 43.16 -1.48
C ALA A 55 -65.49 42.16 -0.78
N ALA A 56 -65.86 41.71 0.43
CA ALA A 56 -65.08 40.71 1.17
C ALA A 56 -65.02 39.35 0.45
N ASN A 57 -66.11 38.95 -0.22
CA ASN A 57 -66.13 37.71 -0.99
C ASN A 57 -65.26 37.82 -2.24
N GLU A 58 -65.28 38.95 -2.94
CA GLU A 58 -64.40 39.21 -4.08
C GLU A 58 -62.92 39.18 -3.69
N THR A 59 -62.55 39.77 -2.54
CA THR A 59 -61.17 39.69 -2.03
C THR A 59 -60.77 38.26 -1.71
N LEU A 60 -61.63 37.49 -1.02
CA LEU A 60 -61.34 36.09 -0.69
C LEU A 60 -61.19 35.23 -1.96
N GLN A 61 -61.99 35.48 -2.99
CA GLN A 61 -61.88 34.76 -4.27
C GLN A 61 -60.59 35.11 -5.03
N ASN A 62 -60.10 36.35 -4.93
CA ASN A 62 -58.80 36.72 -5.49
C ASN A 62 -57.67 36.02 -4.73
N ASP A 63 -57.71 36.04 -3.40
CA ASP A 63 -56.70 35.40 -2.54
C ASP A 63 -56.67 33.88 -2.76
N GLU A 64 -57.84 33.24 -2.88
CA GLU A 64 -57.94 31.81 -3.18
C GLU A 64 -57.35 31.48 -4.55
N ARG A 65 -57.60 32.32 -5.57
CA ARG A 65 -56.99 32.15 -6.90
C ARG A 65 -55.47 32.26 -6.81
N GLU A 66 -54.95 33.26 -6.12
CA GLU A 66 -53.51 33.44 -5.96
C GLU A 66 -52.86 32.26 -5.21
N ALA A 67 -53.50 31.79 -4.14
CA ALA A 67 -53.04 30.61 -3.40
C ALA A 67 -52.98 29.36 -4.29
N ARG A 68 -54.00 29.15 -5.14
CA ARG A 68 -54.01 28.04 -6.12
C ARG A 68 -52.91 28.18 -7.17
N PHE A 69 -52.65 29.38 -7.67
CA PHE A 69 -51.54 29.61 -8.60
C PHE A 69 -50.18 29.28 -7.95
N ARG A 70 -49.92 29.76 -6.74
CA ARG A 70 -48.68 29.45 -6.02
C ARG A 70 -48.55 27.96 -5.71
N ALA A 71 -49.65 27.29 -5.33
CA ALA A 71 -49.64 25.84 -5.11
C ALA A 71 -49.24 25.08 -6.38
N ALA A 72 -49.79 25.47 -7.55
CA ALA A 72 -49.45 24.86 -8.83
C ALA A 72 -47.97 25.09 -9.21
N GLU A 73 -47.41 26.27 -8.91
CA GLU A 73 -45.98 26.55 -9.14
C GLU A 73 -45.08 25.67 -8.27
N TYR A 74 -45.43 25.46 -6.99
CA TYR A 74 -44.68 24.56 -6.11
C TYR A 74 -44.80 23.09 -6.53
N GLU A 75 -46.00 22.65 -6.94
CA GLU A 75 -46.20 21.31 -7.48
C GLU A 75 -45.35 21.07 -8.72
N GLN A 76 -45.33 22.03 -9.65
CA GLN A 76 -44.49 21.95 -10.84
C GLN A 76 -43.00 21.91 -10.49
N GLY A 77 -42.54 22.80 -9.61
CA GLY A 77 -41.13 22.83 -9.18
C GLY A 77 -40.71 21.54 -8.46
N TYR A 78 -41.61 20.92 -7.70
CA TYR A 78 -41.35 19.63 -7.07
C TYR A 78 -41.27 18.50 -8.11
N MET A 79 -42.17 18.48 -9.09
CA MET A 79 -42.12 17.50 -10.20
C MET A 79 -40.81 17.64 -10.99
N ASP A 80 -40.41 18.86 -11.35
CA ASP A 80 -39.17 19.11 -12.07
C ASP A 80 -37.96 18.62 -11.26
N LEU A 81 -37.92 18.92 -9.96
CA LEU A 81 -36.85 18.46 -9.06
C LEU A 81 -36.80 16.92 -8.97
N VAL A 82 -37.95 16.25 -8.88
CA VAL A 82 -38.02 14.78 -8.87
C VAL A 82 -37.47 14.21 -10.18
N THR A 83 -37.85 14.76 -11.33
CA THR A 83 -37.32 14.29 -12.62
C THR A 83 -35.80 14.49 -12.72
N GLU A 84 -35.26 15.58 -12.16
CA GLU A 84 -33.83 15.82 -12.18
C GLU A 84 -33.07 14.88 -11.24
N ILE A 85 -33.62 14.60 -10.06
CA ILE A 85 -33.09 13.58 -9.14
C ILE A 85 -33.07 12.21 -9.81
N GLU A 86 -34.11 11.83 -10.54
CA GLU A 86 -34.16 10.56 -11.27
C GLU A 86 -33.11 10.49 -12.37
N LYS A 87 -32.91 11.58 -13.15
CA LYS A 87 -31.84 11.65 -14.16
C LYS A 87 -30.46 11.49 -13.53
N ILE A 88 -30.18 12.21 -12.44
CA ILE A 88 -28.90 12.13 -11.73
C ILE A 88 -28.69 10.71 -11.20
N LYS A 89 -29.73 10.09 -10.64
CA LYS A 89 -29.67 8.71 -10.13
C LYS A 89 -29.33 7.72 -11.25
N ILE A 90 -30.01 7.81 -12.39
CA ILE A 90 -29.74 6.94 -13.54
C ILE A 90 -28.31 7.16 -14.06
N SER A 91 -27.86 8.42 -14.19
CA SER A 91 -26.49 8.73 -14.62
C SER A 91 -25.45 8.14 -13.65
N ASN A 92 -25.68 8.28 -12.35
CA ASN A 92 -24.79 7.72 -11.32
C ASN A 92 -24.75 6.19 -11.37
N GLU A 93 -25.89 5.52 -11.54
CA GLU A 93 -25.95 4.07 -11.70
C GLU A 93 -25.16 3.60 -12.94
N VAL A 94 -25.26 4.32 -14.05
CA VAL A 94 -24.49 4.05 -15.27
C VAL A 94 -22.99 4.26 -15.06
N GLU A 95 -22.59 5.39 -14.46
CA GLU A 95 -21.18 5.67 -14.15
C GLU A 95 -20.58 4.63 -13.19
N LYS A 96 -21.33 4.25 -12.17
CA LYS A 96 -20.93 3.18 -11.24
C LYS A 96 -20.73 1.85 -11.97
N ALA A 97 -21.65 1.48 -12.85
CA ALA A 97 -21.53 0.25 -13.64
C ALA A 97 -20.29 0.29 -14.57
N ALA A 98 -20.03 1.43 -15.21
CA ALA A 98 -18.86 1.62 -16.06
C ALA A 98 -17.54 1.53 -15.27
N LEU A 99 -17.47 2.14 -14.08
CA LEU A 99 -16.30 2.05 -13.21
C LEU A 99 -16.06 0.62 -12.73
N MET A 100 -17.11 -0.11 -12.36
CA MET A 100 -17.02 -1.52 -11.97
C MET A 100 -16.49 -2.37 -13.13
N ALA A 101 -17.05 -2.23 -14.34
CA ALA A 101 -16.60 -2.98 -15.52
C ALA A 101 -15.13 -2.67 -15.86
N LYS A 102 -14.73 -1.39 -15.80
CA LYS A 102 -13.33 -1.00 -16.03
C LYS A 102 -12.38 -1.55 -14.97
N SER A 103 -12.81 -1.58 -13.70
CA SER A 103 -12.01 -2.17 -12.62
C SER A 103 -11.81 -3.68 -12.80
N GLU A 104 -12.83 -4.39 -13.26
CA GLU A 104 -12.78 -5.83 -13.54
C GLU A 104 -11.90 -6.14 -14.77
N GLU A 105 -11.96 -5.31 -15.80
CA GLU A 105 -11.06 -5.39 -16.96
C GLU A 105 -9.59 -5.21 -16.55
N HIS A 106 -9.29 -4.20 -15.73
CA HIS A 106 -7.94 -3.98 -15.23
C HIS A 106 -7.45 -5.13 -14.34
N ALA A 107 -8.30 -5.68 -13.47
CA ALA A 107 -7.96 -6.85 -12.67
C ALA A 107 -7.66 -8.07 -13.55
N SER A 108 -8.52 -8.36 -14.52
CA SER A 108 -8.36 -9.47 -15.48
C SER A 108 -7.10 -9.31 -16.34
N SER A 109 -6.79 -8.08 -16.74
CA SER A 109 -5.57 -7.75 -17.50
C SER A 109 -4.30 -7.98 -16.67
N ILE A 110 -4.29 -7.54 -15.41
CA ILE A 110 -3.17 -7.75 -14.49
C ILE A 110 -2.95 -9.25 -14.25
N ASP A 111 -4.02 -10.02 -14.03
CA ASP A 111 -3.91 -11.45 -13.79
C ASP A 111 -3.46 -12.22 -15.03
N SER A 112 -3.92 -11.80 -16.22
CA SER A 112 -3.42 -12.33 -17.50
C SER A 112 -1.92 -12.06 -17.67
N GLN A 113 -1.45 -10.84 -17.37
CA GLN A 113 -0.02 -10.50 -17.45
C GLN A 113 0.81 -11.36 -16.47
N LYS A 114 0.36 -11.52 -15.22
CA LYS A 114 1.03 -12.37 -14.24
C LYS A 114 1.09 -13.83 -14.71
N LEU A 115 0.04 -14.33 -15.34
CA LEU A 115 0.00 -15.69 -15.88
C LEU A 115 1.07 -15.84 -16.97
N TYR A 116 1.14 -14.91 -17.93
CA TYR A 116 2.17 -14.93 -18.97
C TYR A 116 3.59 -14.85 -18.40
N ASP A 117 3.83 -14.00 -17.41
CA ASP A 117 5.14 -13.89 -16.76
C ASP A 117 5.53 -15.19 -16.03
N LEU A 118 4.58 -15.85 -15.38
CA LEU A 118 4.81 -17.13 -14.72
C LEU A 118 5.06 -18.25 -15.72
N GLU A 119 4.33 -18.27 -16.84
CA GLU A 119 4.52 -19.24 -17.92
C GLU A 119 5.90 -19.09 -18.58
N ALA A 120 6.33 -17.85 -18.83
CA ALA A 120 7.67 -17.55 -19.33
C ALA A 120 8.78 -18.00 -18.34
N ARG A 121 8.56 -17.82 -17.04
CA ARG A 121 9.51 -18.28 -16.00
C ARG A 121 9.53 -19.80 -15.89
N LEU A 122 8.37 -20.46 -15.99
CA LEU A 122 8.26 -21.91 -15.96
C LEU A 122 9.02 -22.51 -17.14
N THR A 123 8.73 -22.05 -18.36
CA THR A 123 9.40 -22.53 -19.58
C THR A 123 10.92 -22.32 -19.54
N THR A 124 11.39 -21.18 -19.03
CA THR A 124 12.82 -20.93 -18.83
C THR A 124 13.42 -21.92 -17.82
N SER A 125 12.75 -22.12 -16.67
CA SER A 125 13.20 -23.07 -15.65
C SER A 125 13.18 -24.53 -16.14
N GLU A 126 12.24 -24.89 -17.01
CA GLU A 126 12.18 -26.21 -17.64
C GLU A 126 13.35 -26.42 -18.60
N ALA A 127 13.70 -25.40 -19.39
CA ALA A 127 14.87 -25.44 -20.26
C ALA A 127 16.17 -25.58 -19.45
N ASP A 128 16.34 -24.80 -18.37
CA ASP A 128 17.50 -24.90 -17.49
C ASP A 128 17.63 -26.28 -16.85
N LYS A 129 16.50 -26.87 -16.44
CA LYS A 129 16.47 -28.25 -15.91
C LYS A 129 16.96 -29.27 -16.93
N ILE A 130 16.53 -29.15 -18.20
CA ILE A 130 16.98 -30.05 -19.27
C ILE A 130 18.49 -29.94 -19.48
N VAL A 131 19.03 -28.72 -19.51
CA VAL A 131 20.48 -28.49 -19.66
C VAL A 131 21.24 -29.10 -18.48
N ALA A 132 20.81 -28.82 -17.24
CA ALA A 132 21.43 -29.39 -16.05
C ALA A 132 21.40 -30.92 -16.04
N GLN A 133 20.32 -31.53 -16.54
CA GLN A 133 20.21 -32.98 -16.66
C GLN A 133 21.20 -33.54 -17.71
N GLN A 134 21.33 -32.89 -18.87
CA GLN A 134 22.30 -33.30 -19.89
C GLN A 134 23.75 -33.19 -19.39
N ASP A 135 24.06 -32.13 -18.64
CA ASP A 135 25.38 -31.95 -18.03
C ASP A 135 25.66 -33.02 -16.97
N ALA A 136 24.67 -33.37 -16.15
CA ALA A 136 24.78 -34.45 -15.17
C ALA A 136 25.03 -35.80 -15.85
N GLU A 137 24.29 -36.12 -16.91
CA GLU A 137 24.50 -37.35 -17.70
C GLU A 137 25.89 -37.38 -18.36
N ARG A 138 26.39 -36.23 -18.82
CA ARG A 138 27.75 -36.11 -19.36
C ARG A 138 28.80 -36.37 -18.29
N LEU A 139 28.68 -35.73 -17.14
CA LEU A 139 29.61 -35.92 -16.03
C LEU A 139 29.60 -37.37 -15.53
N GLN A 140 28.43 -38.03 -15.51
CA GLN A 140 28.35 -39.46 -15.17
C GLN A 140 29.16 -40.31 -16.15
N ARG A 141 29.02 -40.07 -17.47
CA ARG A 141 29.82 -40.80 -18.48
C ARG A 141 31.31 -40.55 -18.32
N ASP A 142 31.71 -39.32 -18.01
CA ASP A 142 33.11 -38.96 -17.78
C ASP A 142 33.67 -39.66 -16.51
N LEU A 143 32.86 -39.79 -15.46
CA LEU A 143 33.20 -40.54 -14.25
C LEU A 143 33.36 -42.03 -14.54
N ASP A 144 32.40 -42.66 -15.23
CA ASP A 144 32.47 -44.08 -15.58
C ASP A 144 33.75 -44.38 -16.40
N ALA A 145 34.11 -43.50 -17.34
CA ALA A 145 35.34 -43.62 -18.13
C ALA A 145 36.62 -43.47 -17.28
N LEU A 146 36.61 -42.58 -16.28
CA LEU A 146 37.73 -42.42 -15.34
C LEU A 146 37.88 -43.65 -14.42
N GLU A 147 36.77 -44.23 -13.97
CA GLU A 147 36.78 -45.48 -13.20
C GLU A 147 37.38 -46.64 -14.01
N ASP A 148 37.03 -46.75 -15.29
CA ASP A 148 37.62 -47.74 -16.21
C ASP A 148 39.14 -47.55 -16.36
N VAL A 149 39.59 -46.31 -16.57
CA VAL A 149 41.03 -46.00 -16.69
C VAL A 149 41.75 -46.32 -15.37
N LEU A 150 41.17 -45.96 -14.22
CA LEU A 150 41.74 -46.28 -12.91
C LEU A 150 41.87 -47.79 -12.70
N HIS A 151 40.84 -48.56 -13.06
CA HIS A 151 40.88 -50.02 -12.98
C HIS A 151 41.97 -50.60 -13.89
N GLN A 152 42.10 -50.11 -15.13
CA GLN A 152 43.18 -50.53 -16.03
C GLN A 152 44.57 -50.22 -15.46
N PHE A 153 44.77 -49.02 -14.89
CA PHE A 153 46.02 -48.65 -14.21
C PHE A 153 46.31 -49.54 -13.01
N GLN A 154 45.32 -49.86 -12.18
CA GLN A 154 45.49 -50.78 -11.05
C GLN A 154 45.91 -52.18 -11.51
N VAL A 155 45.28 -52.71 -12.55
CA VAL A 155 45.64 -54.02 -13.12
C VAL A 155 47.07 -53.99 -13.71
N ALA A 156 47.40 -52.98 -14.51
CA ALA A 156 48.72 -52.82 -15.10
C ALA A 156 49.82 -52.65 -14.03
N SER A 157 49.55 -51.86 -12.99
CA SER A 157 50.47 -51.67 -11.85
C SER A 157 50.71 -52.97 -11.10
N LYS A 158 49.66 -53.76 -10.85
CA LYS A 158 49.80 -55.08 -10.22
C LYS A 158 50.63 -56.03 -11.08
N ALA A 159 50.36 -56.10 -12.38
CA ALA A 159 51.12 -56.93 -13.31
C ALA A 159 52.60 -56.50 -13.42
N GLN A 160 52.87 -55.19 -13.42
CA GLN A 160 54.23 -54.67 -13.42
C GLN A 160 54.95 -54.98 -12.10
N LYS A 161 54.27 -54.85 -10.96
CA LYS A 161 54.82 -55.22 -9.65
C LYS A 161 55.20 -56.70 -9.62
N GLU A 162 54.31 -57.58 -10.08
CA GLU A 162 54.58 -59.02 -10.18
C GLU A 162 55.78 -59.32 -11.09
N ARG A 163 55.91 -58.64 -12.24
CA ARG A 163 57.09 -58.77 -13.13
C ARG A 163 58.38 -58.35 -12.46
N VAL A 164 58.39 -57.19 -11.81
CA VAL A 164 59.56 -56.69 -11.08
C VAL A 164 59.93 -57.63 -9.94
N GLU A 165 58.95 -58.22 -9.25
CA GLU A 165 59.20 -59.20 -8.18
C GLU A 165 59.81 -60.50 -8.74
N VAL A 166 59.36 -60.97 -9.90
CA VAL A 166 59.97 -62.12 -10.59
C VAL A 166 61.39 -61.81 -11.06
N GLU A 167 61.63 -60.65 -11.69
CA GLU A 167 62.96 -60.22 -12.12
C GLU A 167 63.90 -60.04 -10.93
N LEU A 168 63.41 -59.50 -9.81
CA LEU A 168 64.17 -59.37 -8.57
C LEU A 168 64.54 -60.74 -8.00
N GLU A 169 63.61 -61.70 -7.99
CA GLU A 169 63.90 -63.07 -7.55
C GLU A 169 64.87 -63.80 -8.49
N GLN A 170 64.80 -63.56 -9.80
CA GLN A 170 65.79 -64.06 -10.76
C GLN A 170 67.16 -63.42 -10.54
N ALA A 171 67.25 -62.10 -10.39
CA ALA A 171 68.47 -61.38 -10.11
C ALA A 171 69.10 -61.80 -8.77
N LYS A 172 68.29 -62.06 -7.73
CA LYS A 172 68.76 -62.64 -6.46
C LYS A 172 69.36 -64.02 -6.66
N LYS A 173 68.73 -64.88 -7.46
CA LYS A 173 69.26 -66.22 -7.77
C LYS A 173 70.54 -66.16 -8.58
N GLU A 174 70.63 -65.23 -9.53
CA GLU A 174 71.86 -64.96 -10.31
C GLU A 174 72.99 -64.42 -9.44
N LEU A 175 72.70 -63.52 -8.50
CA LEU A 175 73.65 -63.04 -7.49
C LEU A 175 74.10 -64.15 -6.54
N GLN A 176 73.24 -65.10 -6.20
CA GLN A 176 73.59 -66.28 -5.39
C GLN A 176 74.39 -67.33 -6.17
N THR A 177 74.27 -67.39 -7.51
CA THR A 177 75.03 -68.31 -8.38
C THR A 177 76.34 -67.71 -8.89
N ARG A 178 76.49 -66.39 -8.89
CA ARG A 178 77.80 -65.74 -8.99
C ARG A 178 78.63 -66.03 -7.73
N GLN A 179 79.70 -66.80 -7.92
CA GLN A 179 80.77 -66.96 -6.94
C GLN A 179 81.24 -65.60 -6.42
N PRO A 180 81.56 -65.44 -5.12
CA PRO A 180 82.06 -64.18 -4.59
C PRO A 180 83.44 -63.88 -5.18
N LEU A 181 83.52 -62.85 -6.03
CA LEU A 181 84.76 -62.23 -6.48
C LEU A 181 84.61 -60.71 -6.32
N PRO A 182 85.74 -59.98 -6.19
CA PRO A 182 86.19 -59.29 -4.99
C PRO A 182 85.65 -57.86 -4.88
N GLU A 183 85.80 -57.30 -3.68
CA GLU A 183 85.57 -55.92 -3.22
C GLU A 183 85.15 -54.86 -4.25
N PRO A 184 84.11 -54.03 -3.95
CA PRO A 184 83.73 -52.94 -4.81
C PRO A 184 84.81 -51.86 -4.81
N THR A 185 85.45 -51.70 -5.96
CA THR A 185 86.24 -50.52 -6.35
C THR A 185 85.45 -49.23 -6.09
N GLU A 186 86.15 -48.21 -5.57
CA GLU A 186 85.69 -46.89 -5.08
C GLU A 186 84.75 -46.06 -5.99
N GLY A 187 84.45 -46.53 -7.21
CA GLY A 187 83.58 -45.85 -8.17
C GLY A 187 82.08 -45.88 -7.83
N GLU A 188 81.56 -47.00 -7.32
CA GLU A 188 80.10 -47.18 -7.09
C GLU A 188 79.60 -46.39 -5.87
N VAL A 189 80.46 -46.17 -4.88
CA VAL A 189 80.17 -45.34 -3.70
C VAL A 189 79.96 -43.88 -4.12
N ASN A 190 80.64 -43.43 -5.18
CA ASN A 190 80.56 -42.07 -5.69
C ASN A 190 79.23 -41.83 -6.42
N ASP A 191 78.74 -42.82 -7.16
CA ASP A 191 77.44 -42.74 -7.84
C ASP A 191 76.28 -42.81 -6.85
N LEU A 192 76.37 -43.66 -5.82
CA LEU A 192 75.35 -43.71 -4.75
C LEU A 192 75.28 -42.38 -3.98
N LYS A 193 76.45 -41.80 -3.66
CA LYS A 193 76.53 -40.50 -2.99
C LYS A 193 75.96 -39.37 -3.84
N ARG A 194 76.21 -39.38 -5.15
CA ARG A 194 75.64 -38.43 -6.12
C ARG A 194 74.12 -38.56 -6.23
N VAL A 195 73.57 -39.78 -6.19
CA VAL A 195 72.12 -40.01 -6.22
C VAL A 195 71.46 -39.53 -4.92
N MET A 196 72.06 -39.80 -3.76
CA MET A 196 71.58 -39.29 -2.48
C MET A 196 71.58 -37.76 -2.42
N GLU A 197 72.63 -37.10 -2.92
CA GLU A 197 72.72 -35.64 -2.96
C GLU A 197 71.69 -35.01 -3.91
N LYS A 198 71.39 -35.67 -5.04
CA LYS A 198 70.30 -35.24 -5.93
C LYS A 198 68.92 -35.41 -5.27
N LEU A 199 68.73 -36.46 -4.49
CA LEU A 199 67.46 -36.73 -3.81
C LEU A 199 67.20 -35.70 -2.71
N THR A 200 68.19 -35.41 -1.86
CA THR A 200 68.07 -34.39 -0.81
C THR A 200 67.82 -33.01 -1.39
N LYS A 201 68.48 -32.65 -2.49
CA LYS A 201 68.22 -31.40 -3.21
C LYS A 201 66.78 -31.33 -3.74
N LYS A 202 66.26 -32.41 -4.32
CA LYS A 202 64.89 -32.46 -4.84
C LYS A 202 63.83 -32.40 -3.73
N THR A 203 64.08 -33.04 -2.59
CA THR A 203 63.22 -32.95 -1.41
C THR A 203 63.17 -31.51 -0.88
N HIS A 204 64.32 -30.82 -0.83
CA HIS A 204 64.36 -29.42 -0.40
C HIS A 204 63.65 -28.47 -1.38
N GLU A 205 63.78 -28.69 -2.69
CA GLU A 205 63.02 -27.95 -3.71
C GLU A 205 61.50 -28.16 -3.55
N CYS A 206 61.07 -29.39 -3.22
CA CYS A 206 59.65 -29.70 -3.01
C CYS A 206 59.07 -29.01 -1.77
N GLU A 207 59.84 -28.96 -0.67
CA GLU A 207 59.45 -28.24 0.55
C GLU A 207 59.35 -26.73 0.30
N GLN A 208 60.30 -26.14 -0.43
CA GLN A 208 60.24 -24.72 -0.84
C GLN A 208 59.00 -24.42 -1.68
N HIS A 209 58.64 -25.31 -2.61
CA HIS A 209 57.43 -25.12 -3.41
C HIS A 209 56.15 -25.22 -2.56
N ARG A 210 56.14 -26.10 -1.56
CA ARG A 210 55.00 -26.24 -0.62
C ARG A 210 54.85 -24.99 0.24
N GLU A 211 55.94 -24.45 0.78
CA GLU A 211 55.95 -23.23 1.58
C GLU A 211 55.53 -22.00 0.76
N ALA A 212 56.00 -21.89 -0.50
CA ALA A 212 55.57 -20.83 -1.41
C ALA A 212 54.06 -20.91 -1.75
N LEU A 213 53.52 -22.13 -1.89
CA LEU A 213 52.10 -22.35 -2.13
C LEU A 213 51.25 -21.96 -0.92
N GLU A 214 51.70 -22.30 0.29
CA GLU A 214 51.03 -21.97 1.55
C GLU A 214 51.07 -20.46 1.83
N SER A 215 52.20 -19.81 1.54
CA SER A 215 52.31 -18.34 1.58
C SER A 215 51.37 -17.66 0.58
N THR A 216 51.19 -18.24 -0.61
CA THR A 216 50.28 -17.68 -1.63
C THR A 216 48.81 -17.89 -1.23
N ALA A 217 48.47 -19.06 -0.69
CA ALA A 217 47.12 -19.36 -0.21
C ALA A 217 46.73 -18.49 1.00
N THR A 218 47.66 -18.23 1.92
CA THR A 218 47.43 -17.35 3.08
C THR A 218 47.29 -15.88 2.67
N GLN A 219 48.10 -15.39 1.72
CA GLN A 219 47.95 -14.05 1.15
C GLN A 219 46.61 -13.87 0.42
N TYR A 220 46.20 -14.87 -0.38
CA TYR A 220 44.92 -14.86 -1.08
C TYR A 220 43.70 -14.86 -0.14
N ASN A 221 43.78 -15.57 0.99
CA ASN A 221 42.71 -15.55 2.01
C ASN A 221 42.66 -14.22 2.78
N SER A 222 43.79 -13.57 3.02
CA SER A 222 43.88 -12.29 3.73
C SER A 222 43.29 -11.11 2.93
N GLU A 223 43.40 -11.14 1.60
CA GLU A 223 42.82 -10.12 0.72
C GLU A 223 41.29 -10.18 0.63
N ARG A 224 40.68 -11.32 0.97
CA ARG A 224 39.22 -11.48 0.98
C ARG A 224 38.52 -10.82 2.18
N ASP A 225 39.24 -10.60 3.28
CA ASP A 225 38.70 -9.97 4.49
C ASP A 225 38.66 -8.43 4.42
N VAL A 226 39.24 -7.82 3.38
CA VAL A 226 39.24 -6.35 3.20
C VAL A 226 38.24 -5.94 2.13
N LEU A 227 37.00 -5.68 2.56
CA LEU A 227 36.00 -5.12 1.67
C LEU A 227 36.42 -3.69 1.27
N ASN A 228 36.71 -3.48 -0.02
CA ASN A 228 37.15 -2.19 -0.54
C ASN A 228 36.16 -1.08 -0.17
N LYS A 229 36.62 0.04 0.42
CA LYS A 229 35.78 1.20 0.79
C LYS A 229 34.91 1.70 -0.38
N ARG A 230 35.43 1.62 -1.60
CA ARG A 230 34.70 1.96 -2.84
C ARG A 230 33.54 1.01 -3.11
N LEU A 231 33.74 -0.29 -2.89
CA LEU A 231 32.70 -1.31 -3.08
C LEU A 231 31.61 -1.18 -2.03
N ALA A 232 31.98 -0.92 -0.77
CA ALA A 232 31.02 -0.62 0.29
C ALA A 232 30.16 0.62 -0.03
N ALA A 233 30.80 1.71 -0.50
CA ALA A 233 30.08 2.90 -0.93
C ALA A 233 29.13 2.64 -2.11
N GLN A 234 29.57 1.86 -3.10
CA GLN A 234 28.74 1.47 -4.24
C GLN A 234 27.53 0.62 -3.84
N LEU A 235 27.70 -0.29 -2.88
CA LEU A 235 26.59 -1.08 -2.33
C LEU A 235 25.57 -0.17 -1.64
N VAL A 236 26.01 0.79 -0.80
CA VAL A 236 25.10 1.73 -0.13
C VAL A 236 24.33 2.58 -1.14
N VAL A 237 25.00 3.11 -2.16
CA VAL A 237 24.35 3.86 -3.24
C VAL A 237 23.33 2.97 -3.98
N ALA A 238 23.72 1.74 -4.33
CA ALA A 238 22.83 0.79 -4.98
C ALA A 238 21.61 0.43 -4.12
N TYR A 239 21.71 0.42 -2.79
CA TYR A 239 20.57 0.19 -1.90
C TYR A 239 19.60 1.37 -1.86
N VAL A 240 20.11 2.61 -1.93
CA VAL A 240 19.28 3.82 -1.96
C VAL A 240 18.56 3.98 -3.29
N ASP A 241 19.28 3.76 -4.40
CA ASP A 241 18.78 4.00 -5.76
C ASP A 241 17.98 2.83 -6.34
N SER A 242 18.15 1.61 -5.83
CA SER A 242 17.47 0.43 -6.38
C SER A 242 16.04 0.28 -5.87
N ASN A 243 15.13 -0.05 -6.78
CA ASN A 243 13.77 -0.48 -6.45
C ASN A 243 13.73 -1.91 -5.85
N LYS A 244 14.87 -2.62 -5.84
CA LYS A 244 15.04 -3.98 -5.32
C LYS A 244 15.90 -4.02 -4.04
N LYS A 245 15.53 -3.19 -3.06
CA LYS A 245 16.28 -3.01 -1.80
C LYS A 245 16.54 -4.31 -1.04
N GLY A 246 15.59 -5.26 -1.09
CA GLY A 246 15.72 -6.56 -0.42
C GLY A 246 16.82 -7.45 -1.02
N GLU A 247 16.93 -7.51 -2.35
CA GLU A 247 17.98 -8.28 -3.04
C GLU A 247 19.37 -7.68 -2.79
N VAL A 248 19.47 -6.34 -2.85
CA VAL A 248 20.72 -5.62 -2.57
C VAL A 248 21.16 -5.84 -1.12
N LEU A 249 20.23 -5.77 -0.18
CA LEU A 249 20.51 -6.01 1.23
C LEU A 249 20.90 -7.47 1.51
N GLN A 250 20.26 -8.42 0.83
CA GLN A 250 20.62 -9.84 0.94
C GLN A 250 22.02 -10.10 0.37
N LEU A 251 22.39 -9.42 -0.72
CA LEU A 251 23.74 -9.45 -1.27
C LEU A 251 24.77 -8.86 -0.31
N MET A 252 24.48 -7.70 0.30
CA MET A 252 25.32 -7.09 1.34
C MET A 252 25.52 -8.03 2.52
N ALA A 253 24.45 -8.64 3.03
CA ALA A 253 24.50 -9.57 4.15
C ALA A 253 25.35 -10.81 3.85
N ARG A 254 25.33 -11.30 2.60
CA ARG A 254 26.19 -12.41 2.16
C ARG A 254 27.65 -11.98 2.02
N MET A 255 27.92 -10.79 1.46
CA MET A 255 29.29 -10.29 1.27
C MET A 255 29.98 -9.90 2.57
N MET A 256 29.22 -9.41 3.55
CA MET A 256 29.73 -8.97 4.86
C MET A 256 29.54 -10.00 5.96
N SER A 257 29.11 -11.23 5.62
CA SER A 257 28.88 -12.33 6.56
C SER A 257 28.05 -11.93 7.78
N PHE A 258 26.91 -11.28 7.55
CA PHE A 258 26.03 -10.86 8.65
C PHE A 258 25.61 -12.06 9.50
N THR A 259 25.64 -11.88 10.81
CA THR A 259 25.03 -12.81 11.77
C THR A 259 23.50 -12.82 11.60
N GLU A 260 22.84 -13.90 12.04
CA GLU A 260 21.37 -14.00 11.99
C GLU A 260 20.66 -12.86 12.74
N GLU A 261 21.27 -12.36 13.82
CA GLU A 261 20.78 -11.19 14.56
C GLU A 261 20.89 -9.90 13.73
N GLN A 262 22.01 -9.69 13.04
CA GLN A 262 22.17 -8.53 12.14
C GLN A 262 21.22 -8.60 10.95
N LYS A 263 21.02 -9.80 10.37
CA LYS A 263 20.03 -10.02 9.31
C LYS A 263 18.63 -9.65 9.78
N ARG A 264 18.22 -10.09 10.97
CA ARG A 264 16.92 -9.72 11.56
C ARG A 264 16.78 -8.20 11.72
N ARG A 265 17.82 -7.53 12.24
CA ARG A 265 17.82 -6.06 12.47
C ARG A 265 17.70 -5.25 11.18
N VAL A 266 18.26 -5.74 10.07
CA VAL A 266 18.14 -5.08 8.76
C VAL A 266 16.89 -5.51 7.98
N GLY A 267 16.07 -6.42 8.51
CA GLY A 267 14.82 -6.87 7.86
C GLY A 267 14.97 -8.07 6.92
N LEU A 268 16.04 -8.87 7.06
CA LEU A 268 16.29 -10.14 6.36
C LEU A 268 15.92 -11.39 7.20
N GLY A 269 15.11 -11.25 8.25
CA GLY A 269 14.60 -12.36 9.06
C GLY A 269 13.34 -12.99 8.44
N TYR A 270 13.14 -14.30 8.70
CA TYR A 270 12.04 -15.15 8.20
C TYR A 270 10.71 -14.42 7.93
N PRO A 271 9.98 -14.81 6.86
CA PRO A 271 8.66 -14.25 6.57
C PRO A 271 7.76 -14.53 7.77
N ILE A 272 7.46 -13.49 8.55
CA ILE A 272 6.32 -13.52 9.45
C ILE A 272 5.11 -13.58 8.51
N GLU A 273 4.45 -14.72 8.54
CA GLU A 273 3.18 -14.96 7.88
C GLU A 273 2.20 -13.88 8.37
N GLY A 274 1.97 -12.85 7.54
CA GLY A 274 1.11 -11.73 7.87
C GLY A 274 1.74 -10.33 7.89
N ASN A 275 2.72 -10.01 7.05
CA ASN A 275 2.78 -8.65 6.47
C ASN A 275 3.63 -8.63 5.19
N GLY A 276 2.95 -8.59 4.05
CA GLY A 276 3.61 -8.38 2.76
C GLY A 276 4.13 -6.96 2.68
N GLY A 277 5.43 -6.82 2.40
CA GLY A 277 5.97 -5.65 1.74
C GLY A 277 6.36 -4.48 2.66
N GLY A 278 7.67 -4.40 2.91
CA GLY A 278 8.34 -3.11 3.04
C GLY A 278 8.36 -2.49 4.44
N GLY A 279 9.43 -1.75 4.68
CA GLY A 279 9.43 -0.69 5.67
C GLY A 279 10.24 -1.01 6.92
N LEU A 280 11.51 -0.61 6.87
CA LEU A 280 12.25 0.29 7.78
C LEU A 280 11.51 1.00 8.96
N PHE A 281 10.32 0.60 9.41
CA PHE A 281 9.56 1.27 10.46
C PHE A 281 9.29 0.41 11.71
N SER A 282 9.51 -0.91 11.66
CA SER A 282 9.26 -1.77 12.83
C SER A 282 10.31 -1.67 13.94
N SER A 283 11.44 -0.99 13.72
CA SER A 283 12.48 -0.80 14.75
C SER A 283 12.44 0.57 15.44
N ILE A 284 11.61 1.51 15.00
CA ILE A 284 11.38 2.78 15.75
C ILE A 284 10.19 2.62 16.71
N ILE A 285 9.30 1.65 16.48
CA ILE A 285 8.18 1.29 17.38
C ILE A 285 8.34 -0.16 17.89
N GLY A 286 9.55 -0.48 18.34
CA GLY A 286 9.93 -1.82 18.81
C GLY A 286 10.65 -1.84 20.15
N LEU A 287 10.67 -0.72 20.89
CA LEU A 287 11.03 -0.67 22.30
C LEU A 287 9.78 -0.90 23.16
N VAL A 288 9.18 -2.08 23.00
CA VAL A 288 8.34 -2.69 24.03
C VAL A 288 8.74 -4.17 24.14
N ALA A 289 9.88 -4.38 24.78
CA ALA A 289 10.03 -5.50 25.68
C ALA A 289 9.79 -4.96 27.10
N PRO A 290 9.01 -5.65 27.94
CA PRO A 290 8.54 -5.12 29.22
C PRO A 290 9.67 -5.15 30.26
N GLY A 291 10.03 -3.98 30.79
CA GLY A 291 10.98 -3.85 31.90
C GLY A 291 11.05 -2.39 32.37
N GLU A 292 10.37 -2.13 33.49
CA GLU A 292 10.42 -0.96 34.40
C GLU A 292 11.10 0.35 33.94
N GLY A 293 10.30 1.43 33.84
CA GLY A 293 10.79 2.81 33.87
C GLY A 293 10.05 3.74 32.91
N GLY A 294 9.24 4.66 33.47
CA GLY A 294 8.30 5.48 32.71
C GLY A 294 8.89 6.47 31.70
N SER A 295 8.20 6.60 30.56
CA SER A 295 8.27 7.75 29.65
C SER A 295 6.95 7.81 28.86
N ALA A 296 6.33 8.98 28.84
CA ALA A 296 5.02 9.25 28.28
C ALA A 296 4.90 8.91 26.78
N PRO A 297 3.69 8.60 26.28
CA PRO A 297 3.44 8.38 24.86
C PRO A 297 3.73 9.65 24.06
N VAL A 298 4.57 9.54 23.03
CA VAL A 298 4.84 10.62 22.08
C VAL A 298 3.59 10.82 21.23
N ASP A 299 3.07 12.05 21.25
CA ASP A 299 1.88 12.47 20.51
C ASP A 299 2.15 12.37 18.99
N PRO A 300 1.35 11.60 18.23
CA PRO A 300 1.50 11.45 16.78
C PRO A 300 1.34 12.77 16.01
N SER A 301 0.79 13.80 16.65
CA SER A 301 0.67 15.16 16.11
C SER A 301 2.03 15.87 15.93
N ALA A 302 3.11 15.37 16.55
CA ALA A 302 4.45 15.96 16.45
C ALA A 302 5.20 15.60 15.15
N ILE A 303 4.66 14.66 14.36
CA ILE A 303 5.30 14.07 13.17
C ILE A 303 4.67 14.63 11.88
N GLU A 304 3.45 15.16 11.96
CA GLU A 304 2.73 15.68 10.80
C GLU A 304 3.31 17.04 10.38
N GLY A 305 4.05 17.06 9.27
CA GLY A 305 4.59 18.28 8.65
C GLY A 305 6.11 18.48 8.75
N LYS A 306 6.86 17.59 9.43
CA LYS A 306 8.33 17.67 9.48
C LYS A 306 8.97 16.91 8.32
N SER A 307 9.89 17.55 7.60
CA SER A 307 10.66 16.90 6.54
C SER A 307 11.63 15.89 7.15
N PHE A 308 11.91 14.79 6.43
CA PHE A 308 12.92 13.80 6.82
C PHE A 308 14.28 14.44 7.11
N ALA A 309 14.65 15.49 6.37
CA ALA A 309 15.88 16.24 6.61
C ALA A 309 15.88 16.93 7.98
N ASP A 310 14.74 17.42 8.45
CA ASP A 310 14.62 18.10 9.74
C ASP A 310 14.72 17.09 10.90
N MET A 311 14.07 15.93 10.77
CA MET A 311 14.16 14.85 11.77
C MET A 311 15.57 14.25 11.86
N TRP A 312 16.26 14.09 10.71
CA TRP A 312 17.66 13.66 10.71
C TRP A 312 18.60 14.70 11.27
N SER A 313 18.34 15.98 11.03
CA SER A 313 19.14 17.08 11.59
C SER A 313 18.96 17.17 13.11
N GLU A 314 17.72 17.04 13.61
CA GLU A 314 17.42 16.97 15.05
C GLU A 314 18.12 15.77 15.70
N PHE A 315 18.08 14.58 15.08
CA PHE A 315 18.75 13.39 15.60
C PHE A 315 20.28 13.54 15.66
N LEU A 316 20.90 14.07 14.60
CA LEU A 316 22.36 14.31 14.58
C LEU A 316 22.78 15.36 15.60
N LEU A 317 21.97 16.39 15.81
CA LEU A 317 22.20 17.40 16.85
C LEU A 317 22.04 16.82 18.26
N ASP A 318 21.03 15.96 18.47
CA ASP A 318 20.78 15.29 19.75
C ASP A 318 21.94 14.33 20.10
N GLU A 319 22.40 13.52 19.15
CA GLU A 319 23.58 12.65 19.39
C GLU A 319 24.89 13.42 19.57
N ALA A 320 25.10 14.50 18.82
CA ALA A 320 26.27 15.36 19.04
C ALA A 320 26.26 16.02 20.43
N SER A 321 25.07 16.26 21.00
CA SER A 321 24.92 16.84 22.33
C SER A 321 25.11 15.85 23.48
N LYS A 322 24.82 14.56 23.25
CA LYS A 322 25.04 13.45 24.19
C LYS A 322 26.51 13.02 24.30
N GLY A 323 27.35 13.45 23.36
CA GLY A 323 28.80 13.21 23.34
C GLY A 323 29.64 14.14 24.23
N LYS A 324 29.07 14.76 25.26
CA LYS A 324 29.80 15.55 26.28
C LYS A 324 29.63 14.99 27.68
#